data_AF-A0A2I4F130-F1
#
_entry.id   AF-A0A2I4F130-F1
#
_cell.length_a   1.000
_cell.length_b   1.000
_cell.length_c   1.000
_cell.angle_alpha   90.00
_cell.angle_beta   90.00
_cell.angle_gamma   90.00
#
_symmetry.space_group_name_H-M   'P 1'
#
loop_
_entity.id
_entity.type
_entity.pdbx_description
1 polymer ?
#
loop_
_entity_poly.entity_id
_entity_poly.type
_entity_poly.pdbx_seq_one_letter_code
_entity_poly.pdbx_strand_id
1 'polypeptide(L)'
;MEELKSAMEEHMDQMADLVQKFSSELRYGLRPAYDNFIGFFHAIDWKEPWLMCLIGLHFALLLLTIFSRKHINFQMCLFLLALAGVYLAENLNRFLGENWKSFAGQNYFDRSGVFLSVLWSGPLLVIAIIILVNTLFSLCFLMVRWKKAELRYRARVARDKKD
;
A
#
# COMPACT_ATOMS: atom_id res chain seq x y z
N MET A 1 -11.52 -45.86 -12.48
CA MET A 1 -10.34 -44.98 -12.64
C MET A 1 -10.56 -43.98 -13.77
N GLU A 2 -11.01 -44.41 -14.95
CA GLU A 2 -11.31 -43.52 -16.08
C GLU A 2 -12.52 -42.59 -15.84
N GLU A 3 -13.62 -43.09 -15.26
CA GLU A 3 -14.78 -42.23 -14.93
C GLU A 3 -14.47 -41.15 -13.89
N LEU A 4 -13.62 -41.46 -12.90
CA LEU A 4 -13.18 -40.48 -11.89
C LEU A 4 -12.31 -39.39 -12.51
N LYS A 5 -11.47 -39.76 -13.48
CA LYS A 5 -10.62 -38.83 -14.23
C LYS A 5 -11.46 -37.94 -15.15
N SER A 6 -12.46 -38.53 -15.82
CA SER A 6 -13.43 -37.81 -16.65
C SER A 6 -14.23 -36.79 -15.84
N ALA A 7 -14.77 -37.18 -14.69
CA ALA A 7 -15.53 -36.28 -13.82
C ALA A 7 -14.66 -35.14 -13.25
N MET A 8 -13.36 -35.42 -12.99
CA MET A 8 -12.41 -34.41 -12.53
C MET A 8 -12.03 -33.42 -13.65
N GLU A 9 -11.88 -33.90 -14.89
CA GLU A 9 -11.64 -33.06 -16.07
C GLU A 9 -12.85 -32.15 -16.36
N GLU A 10 -14.08 -32.69 -16.27
CA GLU A 10 -15.32 -31.90 -16.41
C GLU A 10 -15.43 -30.78 -15.37
N HIS A 11 -15.12 -31.09 -14.11
CA HIS A 11 -15.14 -30.08 -13.03
C HIS A 11 -14.04 -29.02 -13.21
N MET A 12 -12.88 -29.41 -13.75
CA MET A 12 -11.79 -28.48 -14.06
C MET A 12 -12.18 -27.51 -15.18
N ASP A 13 -12.85 -27.99 -16.23
CA ASP A 13 -13.35 -27.16 -17.32
C ASP A 13 -14.45 -26.19 -16.86
N GLN A 14 -15.36 -26.64 -15.98
CA GLN A 14 -16.35 -25.75 -15.36
C GLN A 14 -15.72 -24.65 -14.52
N MET A 15 -14.69 -24.96 -13.74
CA MET A 15 -13.94 -23.97 -12.97
C MET A 15 -13.20 -22.99 -13.88
N ALA A 16 -12.62 -23.48 -14.97
CA ALA A 16 -11.95 -22.64 -15.95
C ALA A 16 -12.92 -21.64 -16.61
N ASP A 17 -14.12 -22.09 -17.00
CA ASP A 17 -15.13 -21.24 -17.62
C ASP A 17 -15.66 -20.17 -16.63
N LEU A 18 -15.86 -20.53 -15.36
CA LEU A 18 -16.25 -19.56 -14.32
C LEU A 18 -15.17 -18.51 -14.07
N VAL A 19 -13.90 -18.92 -13.97
CA VAL A 19 -12.77 -18.01 -13.82
C VAL A 19 -12.66 -17.09 -15.04
N GLN A 20 -12.84 -17.62 -16.24
CA GLN A 20 -12.75 -16.87 -17.47
C GLN A 20 -13.89 -15.86 -17.61
N LYS A 21 -15.12 -16.27 -17.29
CA LYS A 21 -16.30 -15.40 -17.28
C LYS A 21 -16.14 -14.30 -16.23
N PHE A 22 -15.73 -14.64 -15.02
CA PHE A 22 -15.46 -13.65 -13.97
C PHE A 22 -14.34 -12.67 -14.37
N SER A 23 -13.25 -13.17 -14.96
CA SER A 23 -12.17 -12.35 -15.48
C SER A 23 -12.63 -11.41 -16.58
N SER A 24 -13.50 -11.88 -17.49
CA SER A 24 -14.05 -11.07 -18.58
C SER A 24 -14.98 -9.96 -18.09
N GLU A 25 -15.84 -10.25 -17.13
CA GLU A 25 -16.74 -9.28 -16.49
C GLU A 25 -15.93 -8.21 -15.75
N LEU A 26 -14.93 -8.64 -14.97
CA LEU A 26 -14.04 -7.75 -14.25
C LEU A 26 -13.24 -6.86 -15.20
N ARG A 27 -12.70 -7.42 -16.29
CA ARG A 27 -11.96 -6.67 -17.32
C ARG A 27 -12.88 -5.70 -18.07
N TYR A 28 -14.10 -6.10 -18.41
CA TYR A 28 -15.04 -5.23 -19.12
C TYR A 28 -15.50 -4.07 -18.22
N GLY A 29 -15.81 -4.34 -16.96
CA GLY A 29 -16.19 -3.31 -15.98
C GLY A 29 -15.04 -2.36 -15.62
N LEU A 30 -13.79 -2.84 -15.60
CA LEU A 30 -12.62 -2.01 -15.27
C LEU A 30 -12.03 -1.27 -16.47
N ARG A 31 -12.32 -1.67 -17.71
CA ARG A 31 -11.81 -1.00 -18.93
C ARG A 31 -12.06 0.50 -18.95
N PRO A 32 -13.30 1.00 -18.73
CA PRO A 32 -13.57 2.44 -18.75
C PRO A 32 -12.79 3.21 -17.68
N ALA A 33 -12.70 2.65 -16.47
CA ALA A 33 -11.93 3.26 -15.39
C ALA A 33 -10.44 3.32 -15.76
N TYR A 34 -9.90 2.21 -16.25
CA TYR A 34 -8.51 2.11 -16.70
C TYR A 34 -8.19 3.10 -17.81
N ASP A 35 -9.05 3.21 -18.83
CA ASP A 35 -8.85 4.15 -19.94
C ASP A 35 -8.85 5.61 -19.44
N ASN A 36 -9.72 5.95 -18.48
CA ASN A 36 -9.70 7.26 -17.82
C ASN A 36 -8.42 7.51 -17.02
N PHE A 37 -7.93 6.51 -16.27
CA PHE A 37 -6.67 6.61 -15.53
C PHE A 37 -5.47 6.80 -16.46
N ILE A 38 -5.40 6.05 -17.55
CA ILE A 38 -4.33 6.19 -18.55
C ILE A 38 -4.42 7.55 -19.25
N GLY A 39 -5.62 8.00 -19.61
CA GLY A 39 -5.83 9.34 -20.17
C GLY A 39 -5.35 10.45 -19.23
N PHE A 40 -5.66 10.33 -17.94
CA PHE A 40 -5.17 11.25 -16.90
C PHE A 40 -3.64 11.25 -16.83
N PHE A 41 -2.98 10.09 -16.78
CA PHE A 41 -1.52 10.01 -16.75
C PHE A 41 -0.84 10.49 -18.03
N HIS A 42 -1.48 10.35 -19.18
CA HIS A 42 -0.96 10.85 -20.45
C HIS A 42 -1.05 12.37 -20.55
N ALA A 43 -2.06 12.98 -19.92
CA ALA A 43 -2.21 14.43 -19.85
C ALA A 43 -1.18 15.10 -18.91
N ILE A 44 -0.54 14.32 -18.03
CA ILE A 44 0.49 14.81 -17.13
C ILE A 44 1.81 14.97 -17.89
N ASP A 45 2.42 16.15 -17.82
CA ASP A 45 3.75 16.37 -18.38
C ASP A 45 4.84 15.87 -17.43
N TRP A 46 5.28 14.63 -17.65
CA TRP A 46 6.33 13.98 -16.87
C TRP A 46 7.72 14.61 -17.01
N LYS A 47 7.90 15.56 -17.95
CA LYS A 47 9.18 16.28 -18.11
C LYS A 47 9.37 17.38 -17.08
N GLU A 48 8.36 17.69 -16.28
CA GLU A 48 8.49 18.71 -15.25
C GLU A 48 9.45 18.29 -14.13
N PRO A 49 10.46 19.12 -13.79
CA PRO A 49 11.48 18.77 -12.81
C PRO A 49 10.93 18.44 -11.41
N TRP A 50 9.89 19.14 -10.98
CA TRP A 50 9.28 18.95 -9.68
C TRP A 50 8.60 17.59 -9.55
N LEU A 51 7.97 17.11 -10.63
CA LEU A 51 7.29 15.81 -10.69
C LEU A 51 8.31 14.66 -10.69
N MET A 52 9.42 14.81 -11.42
CA MET A 52 10.54 13.86 -11.35
C MET A 52 11.16 13.79 -9.95
N CYS A 53 11.33 14.94 -9.30
CA CYS A 53 11.80 15.00 -7.91
C CYS A 53 10.81 14.28 -6.97
N LEU A 54 9.51 14.48 -7.17
CA LEU A 54 8.47 13.81 -6.39
C LEU A 54 8.55 12.29 -6.54
N ILE A 55 8.65 11.76 -7.77
CA ILE A 55 8.79 10.33 -8.02
C ILE A 55 10.07 9.80 -7.37
N GLY A 56 11.19 10.50 -7.52
CA GLY A 56 12.46 10.16 -6.89
C GLY A 56 12.36 10.08 -5.36
N LEU A 57 11.65 11.02 -4.73
CA LEU A 57 11.39 11.01 -3.29
C LEU A 57 10.60 9.77 -2.87
N HIS A 58 9.57 9.37 -3.62
CA HIS A 58 8.82 8.14 -3.33
C HIS A 58 9.68 6.88 -3.46
N PHE A 59 10.52 6.80 -4.50
CA PHE A 59 11.48 5.70 -4.63
C PHE A 59 12.47 5.68 -3.47
N ALA A 60 12.99 6.83 -3.04
CA ALA A 60 13.87 6.92 -1.87
C ALA A 60 13.15 6.48 -0.58
N LEU A 61 11.90 6.89 -0.36
CA LEU A 61 11.08 6.45 0.78
C LEU A 61 10.83 4.94 0.76
N LEU A 62 10.57 4.37 -0.41
CA LEU A 62 10.41 2.93 -0.58
C LEU A 62 11.70 2.19 -0.25
N LEU A 63 12.85 2.67 -0.74
CA LEU A 63 14.16 2.11 -0.42
C LEU A 63 14.43 2.19 1.09
N LEU A 64 14.20 3.35 1.71
CA LEU A 64 14.32 3.52 3.17
C LEU A 64 13.45 2.52 3.93
N THR A 65 12.23 2.29 3.45
CA THR A 65 11.30 1.31 4.04
C THR A 65 11.85 -0.12 3.96
N ILE A 66 12.44 -0.50 2.83
CA ILE A 66 13.04 -1.82 2.61
C ILE A 66 14.30 -2.00 3.47
N PHE A 67 15.15 -0.98 3.58
CA PHE A 67 16.36 -1.02 4.40
C PHE A 67 16.05 -1.01 5.89
N SER A 68 15.04 -0.25 6.31
CA SER A 68 14.67 -0.13 7.72
C SER A 68 13.86 -1.33 8.26
N ARG A 69 13.69 -2.42 7.51
CA ARG A 69 12.93 -3.62 7.95
C ARG A 69 13.43 -4.23 9.27
N LYS A 70 14.67 -3.96 9.68
CA LYS A 70 15.22 -4.42 10.96
C LYS A 70 14.87 -3.52 12.16
N HIS A 71 14.48 -2.26 11.92
CA HIS A 71 14.27 -1.25 12.96
C HIS A 71 12.79 -0.87 13.05
N ILE A 72 12.03 -1.59 13.89
CA ILE A 72 10.58 -1.40 14.00
C ILE A 72 10.19 0.01 14.45
N ASN A 73 10.95 0.62 15.36
CA ASN A 73 10.67 1.98 15.84
C ASN A 73 10.79 3.01 14.71
N PHE A 74 11.78 2.85 13.83
CA PHE A 74 11.96 3.72 12.68
C PHE A 74 10.86 3.50 11.64
N GLN A 75 10.45 2.24 11.41
CA GLN A 75 9.30 1.93 10.56
C GLN A 75 8.00 2.56 11.09
N MET A 76 7.77 2.55 12.40
CA MET A 76 6.60 3.23 13.00
C MET A 76 6.65 4.74 12.77
N CYS A 77 7.83 5.36 12.87
CA CYS A 77 8.01 6.78 12.56
C CYS A 77 7.71 7.07 11.08
N LEU A 78 8.26 6.28 10.16
CA LEU A 78 7.97 6.38 8.72
C LEU A 78 6.48 6.20 8.41
N PHE A 79 5.81 5.26 9.08
CA PHE A 79 4.39 5.02 8.92
C PHE A 79 3.56 6.25 9.33
N LEU A 80 3.84 6.81 10.52
CA LEU A 80 3.17 8.02 10.98
C LEU A 80 3.44 9.21 10.05
N LEU A 81 4.67 9.34 9.55
CA LEU A 81 5.04 10.38 8.59
C LEU A 81 4.28 10.21 7.26
N ALA A 82 4.13 8.99 6.76
CA ALA A 82 3.36 8.70 5.55
C ALA A 82 1.88 9.06 5.72
N LEU A 83 1.27 8.68 6.85
CA LEU A 83 -0.12 9.05 7.17
C LEU A 83 -0.30 10.56 7.33
N ALA A 84 0.63 11.24 8.00
CA ALA A 84 0.63 12.69 8.10
C ALA A 84 0.75 13.35 6.71
N GLY A 85 1.60 12.80 5.84
CA GLY A 85 1.71 13.23 4.45
C GLY A 85 0.41 13.10 3.66
N VAL A 86 -0.31 11.98 3.82
CA VAL A 86 -1.63 11.77 3.20
C VAL A 86 -2.66 12.75 3.76
N TYR A 87 -2.69 12.97 5.07
CA TYR A 87 -3.60 13.93 5.71
C TYR A 87 -3.36 15.36 5.21
N LEU A 88 -2.09 15.75 5.04
CA LEU A 88 -1.71 17.07 4.55
C LEU A 88 -1.93 17.24 3.04
N ALA A 89 -2.23 16.17 2.30
CA ALA A 89 -2.39 16.23 0.84
C ALA A 89 -3.43 17.29 0.45
N GLU A 90 -4.60 17.33 1.06
CA GLU A 90 -5.62 18.33 0.71
C GLU A 90 -5.12 19.78 0.88
N ASN A 91 -4.41 20.04 1.98
CA ASN A 91 -3.87 21.36 2.27
C ASN A 91 -2.73 21.73 1.30
N LEU A 92 -1.87 20.77 0.96
CA LEU A 92 -0.83 20.92 -0.05
C LEU A 92 -1.45 21.18 -1.43
N ASN A 93 -2.52 20.48 -1.80
CA ASN A 93 -3.20 20.65 -3.07
C ASN A 93 -3.76 22.08 -3.22
N ARG A 94 -4.40 22.61 -2.18
CA ARG A 94 -4.87 24.00 -2.17
C ARG A 94 -3.72 25.00 -2.27
N PHE A 95 -2.68 24.82 -1.46
CA PHE A 95 -1.54 25.73 -1.44
C PHE A 95 -0.76 25.75 -2.76
N LEU A 96 -0.52 24.56 -3.33
CA LEU A 96 0.13 24.40 -4.63
C LEU A 96 -0.76 24.90 -5.76
N GLY A 97 -2.08 24.70 -5.67
CA GLY A 97 -3.06 25.22 -6.61
C GLY A 97 -3.22 26.75 -6.59
N GLU A 98 -2.84 27.44 -5.52
CA GLU A 98 -2.77 28.91 -5.49
C GLU A 98 -1.46 29.44 -6.08
N ASN A 99 -0.37 28.67 -5.94
CA ASN A 99 0.99 29.06 -6.32
C ASN A 99 1.52 28.37 -7.58
N TRP A 100 0.67 27.68 -8.35
CA TRP A 100 1.07 26.80 -9.46
C TRP A 100 2.00 27.47 -10.48
N LYS A 101 1.77 28.77 -10.77
CA LYS A 101 2.57 29.56 -11.71
C LYS A 101 4.05 29.66 -11.34
N SER A 102 4.40 29.46 -10.07
CA SER A 102 5.78 29.56 -9.60
C SER A 102 6.60 28.29 -9.82
N PHE A 103 5.97 27.13 -10.04
CA PHE A 103 6.66 25.84 -10.03
C PHE A 103 6.22 24.86 -11.13
N ALA A 104 5.04 25.05 -11.72
CA ALA A 104 4.50 24.22 -12.79
C ALA A 104 4.16 25.07 -14.02
N GLY A 105 4.37 24.50 -15.21
CA GLY A 105 3.99 25.15 -16.47
C GLY A 105 2.47 25.20 -16.68
N GLN A 106 1.74 24.28 -16.03
CA GLN A 106 0.28 24.19 -16.07
C GLN A 106 -0.31 23.92 -14.68
N ASN A 107 -1.59 24.24 -14.50
CA ASN A 107 -2.28 24.00 -13.24
C ASN A 107 -2.79 22.57 -13.17
N TYR A 108 -2.12 21.72 -12.42
CA TYR A 108 -2.54 20.33 -12.16
C TYR A 108 -3.45 20.17 -10.94
N PHE A 109 -3.61 21.22 -10.14
CA PHE A 109 -4.27 21.12 -8.84
C PHE A 109 -5.77 21.39 -8.99
N ASP A 110 -6.54 20.33 -8.80
CA ASP A 110 -7.99 20.39 -8.88
C ASP A 110 -8.63 20.66 -7.53
N ARG A 111 -9.83 21.25 -7.52
CA ARG A 111 -10.62 21.46 -6.29
C ARG A 111 -10.98 20.16 -5.58
N SER A 112 -11.10 19.06 -6.34
CA SER A 112 -11.34 17.71 -5.82
C SER A 112 -10.08 17.01 -5.31
N GLY A 113 -8.88 17.55 -5.58
CA GLY A 113 -7.61 16.98 -5.12
C GLY A 113 -7.24 15.63 -5.73
N VAL A 114 -7.88 15.24 -6.84
CA VAL A 114 -7.66 13.93 -7.48
C VAL A 114 -6.22 13.76 -7.91
N PHE A 115 -5.64 14.78 -8.55
CA PHE A 115 -4.25 14.72 -9.03
C PHE A 115 -3.26 14.46 -7.89
N LEU A 116 -3.33 15.27 -6.83
CA LEU A 116 -2.43 15.09 -5.69
C LEU A 116 -2.74 13.79 -4.95
N SER A 117 -4.00 13.38 -4.83
CA SER A 117 -4.34 12.09 -4.22
C SER A 117 -3.68 10.91 -4.96
N VAL A 118 -3.70 10.91 -6.30
CA VAL A 118 -3.10 9.83 -7.10
C VAL A 118 -1.58 9.85 -7.02
N LEU A 119 -0.94 11.02 -7.14
CA LEU A 119 0.52 11.12 -7.24
C LEU A 119 1.25 11.20 -5.89
N TRP A 120 0.60 11.74 -4.86
CA TRP A 120 1.15 11.89 -3.51
C TRP A 120 0.61 10.79 -2.60
N SER A 121 -0.71 10.76 -2.41
CA SER A 121 -1.32 9.86 -1.42
C SER A 121 -1.27 8.39 -1.86
N GLY A 122 -1.42 8.10 -3.15
CA GLY A 122 -1.39 6.74 -3.69
C GLY A 122 -0.09 5.99 -3.33
N PRO A 123 1.09 6.46 -3.79
CA PRO A 123 2.36 5.82 -3.48
C PRO A 123 2.66 5.79 -1.98
N LEU A 124 2.36 6.87 -1.24
CA LEU A 124 2.53 6.90 0.22
C LEU A 124 1.68 5.84 0.93
N LEU A 125 0.44 5.63 0.50
CA LEU A 125 -0.44 4.61 1.06
C LEU A 125 0.07 3.20 0.78
N VAL A 126 0.59 2.95 -0.42
CA VAL A 126 1.23 1.67 -0.76
C VAL A 126 2.44 1.42 0.15
N ILE A 127 3.30 2.43 0.34
CA ILE A 127 4.43 2.34 1.28
C ILE A 127 3.93 2.08 2.70
N ALA A 128 2.88 2.79 3.15
CA ALA A 128 2.28 2.61 4.47
C ALA A 128 1.73 1.18 4.66
N ILE A 129 1.09 0.60 3.64
CA ILE A 129 0.61 -0.79 3.67
C ILE A 129 1.78 -1.76 3.79
N ILE A 130 2.87 -1.56 3.04
CA ILE A 130 4.09 -2.39 3.14
C ILE A 130 4.67 -2.31 4.54
N ILE A 131 4.74 -1.12 5.14
CA ILE A 131 5.21 -0.94 6.51
C ILE A 131 4.27 -1.67 7.48
N LEU A 132 2.96 -1.46 7.36
CA LEU A 132 1.94 -2.06 8.22
C LEU A 132 2.03 -3.59 8.22
N VAL A 133 2.18 -4.22 7.06
CA VAL A 133 2.33 -5.68 6.97
C VAL A 133 3.60 -6.14 7.70
N ASN A 134 4.74 -5.47 7.49
CA ASN A 134 6.00 -5.81 8.16
C ASN A 134 5.93 -5.61 9.69
N THR A 135 5.29 -4.52 10.14
CA THR A 135 5.14 -4.25 11.58
C THR A 135 4.17 -5.21 12.23
N LEU A 136 3.06 -5.57 11.58
CA LEU A 136 2.11 -6.58 12.07
C LEU A 136 2.79 -7.93 12.31
N PHE A 137 3.56 -8.43 11.34
CA PHE A 137 4.31 -9.68 11.53
C PHE A 137 5.26 -9.59 12.72
N SER A 138 6.04 -8.50 12.81
CA SER A 138 7.00 -8.29 13.89
C SER A 138 6.33 -8.19 15.27
N LEU A 139 5.18 -7.51 15.34
CA LEU A 139 4.37 -7.38 16.56
C LEU A 139 3.79 -8.74 16.98
N CYS A 140 3.29 -9.55 16.04
CA CYS A 140 2.84 -10.90 16.35
C CYS A 140 3.97 -11.76 16.95
N PHE A 141 5.18 -11.73 16.37
CA PHE A 141 6.33 -12.43 16.93
C PHE A 141 6.69 -11.93 18.33
N LEU A 142 6.69 -10.61 18.53
CA LEU A 142 6.98 -10.00 19.83
C LEU A 142 5.93 -10.38 20.87
N MET A 143 4.64 -10.35 20.52
CA MET A 143 3.53 -10.73 21.39
C MET A 143 3.63 -12.20 21.81
N VAL A 144 3.94 -13.11 20.87
CA VAL A 144 4.16 -14.54 21.18
C VAL A 144 5.35 -14.72 22.12
N ARG A 145 6.47 -14.03 21.87
CA ARG A 145 7.65 -14.08 22.75
C ARG A 145 7.34 -13.54 24.14
N TRP A 146 6.63 -12.41 24.21
CA TRP A 146 6.22 -11.79 25.47
C TRP A 146 5.28 -12.71 26.25
N LYS A 147 4.29 -13.32 25.59
CA LYS A 147 3.39 -14.31 26.21
C LYS A 147 4.14 -15.54 26.71
N LYS A 148 5.11 -16.06 25.95
CA LYS A 148 5.97 -17.16 26.40
C LYS A 148 6.81 -16.77 27.63
N ALA A 149 7.33 -15.54 27.68
CA ALA A 149 8.09 -15.04 28.82
C ALA A 149 7.20 -14.83 30.06
N GLU A 150 6.01 -14.25 29.88
CA GLU A 150 4.99 -14.07 30.91
C GLU A 150 4.61 -15.41 31.56
N LEU A 151 4.33 -16.44 30.76
CA LEU A 151 3.99 -17.77 31.26
C LEU A 151 5.15 -18.42 32.03
N ARG A 152 6.40 -18.27 31.55
CA ARG A 152 7.60 -18.76 32.26
C ARG A 152 7.80 -18.06 33.59
N TYR A 153 7.57 -16.74 33.66
CA TYR A 153 7.64 -15.98 34.90
C TYR A 153 6.58 -16.46 35.91
N ARG A 154 5.32 -16.60 35.46
CA ARG A 154 4.22 -17.12 36.29
C ARG A 154 4.50 -18.53 36.82
N ALA A 155 5.07 -19.42 36.00
CA ALA A 155 5.44 -20.78 36.43
C ALA A 155 6.52 -20.78 37.52
N ARG A 156 7.50 -19.86 37.45
CA ARG A 156 8.54 -19.71 38.47
C ARG A 156 7.96 -19.21 39.80
N VAL A 157 7.15 -18.15 39.76
CA VAL A 157 6.48 -17.60 40.95
C VAL A 157 5.53 -18.62 41.59
N ALA A 158 4.85 -19.44 40.80
CA ALA A 158 3.99 -20.51 41.33
C ALA A 158 4.77 -21.66 42.00
N ARG A 159 6.02 -21.91 41.57
CA ARG A 159 6.90 -22.90 42.20
C ARG A 159 7.44 -22.39 43.54
N ASP A 160 7.86 -21.13 43.58
CA ASP A 160 8.40 -20.46 44.77
C ASP A 160 7.40 -20.35 45.93
N LYS A 161 6.09 -20.35 45.64
CA LYS A 161 5.02 -20.38 46.67
C LYS A 161 4.71 -21.76 47.25
N LYS A 162 5.25 -22.83 46.67
CA LYS A 162 5.00 -24.22 47.12
C LYS A 162 6.13 -24.77 48.00
N ASP A 163 7.28 -24.12 48.00
CA ASP A 163 8.40 -24.35 48.92
C ASP A 163 8.24 -23.44 50.15
#